data_AF-A0A9X1IIJ6-F1
#
_entry.id   AF-A0A9X1IIJ6-F1
#
_cell.length_a   1.000
_cell.length_b   1.000
_cell.length_c   1.000
_cell.angle_alpha   90.00
_cell.angle_beta   90.00
_cell.angle_gamma   90.00
#
_symmetry.space_group_name_H-M   'P 1'
#
loop_
_entity.id
_entity.type
_entity.pdbx_description
1 polymer ?
#
loop_
_entity_poly.entity_id
_entity_poly.type
_entity_poly.pdbx_seq_one_letter_code
_entity_poly.pdbx_strand_id
1 'polypeptide(L)'
;MRRDNAWQPPEGVERDFLEALERLKAKRPTNPELARLAKLGRLRITISTVAREAGRSRTLIGHDGCRYPRARAAVVAAMEPVVEPRTTEDALLRLREEVANLQRALKLRDSVNAALVLRMARVEEAAKERVGRAERSAEREDPNVVAGRTLLPRGRVATKRGVARGR
;
A
#
# COMPACT_ATOMS: atom_id res chain seq x y z
N MET A 1 30.75 -19.96 -41.92
CA MET A 1 31.50 -19.06 -41.00
C MET A 1 30.51 -18.29 -40.14
N ARG A 2 30.20 -18.78 -38.93
CA ARG A 2 29.45 -18.01 -37.92
C ARG A 2 30.51 -17.36 -37.05
N ARG A 3 30.57 -16.02 -37.03
CA ARG A 3 31.45 -15.34 -36.08
C ARG A 3 30.83 -15.51 -34.71
N ASP A 4 31.58 -16.19 -33.85
CA ASP A 4 31.32 -16.28 -32.43
C ASP A 4 31.14 -14.87 -31.89
N ASN A 5 29.96 -14.65 -31.31
CA ASN A 5 29.48 -13.36 -30.89
C ASN A 5 30.24 -12.97 -29.62
N ALA A 6 31.38 -12.29 -29.79
CA ALA A 6 32.13 -11.70 -28.70
C ALA A 6 31.18 -10.83 -27.87
N TRP A 7 31.13 -11.11 -26.57
CA TRP A 7 30.41 -10.29 -25.59
C TRP A 7 31.02 -8.90 -25.56
N GLN A 8 30.52 -8.01 -26.44
CA GLN A 8 30.85 -6.60 -26.43
C GLN A 8 29.95 -5.91 -25.40
N PRO A 9 30.51 -5.07 -24.51
CA PRO A 9 29.70 -4.21 -23.66
C PRO A 9 28.76 -3.35 -24.54
N PRO A 10 27.50 -3.13 -24.13
CA PRO A 10 26.59 -2.28 -24.90
C PRO A 10 27.13 -0.84 -24.87
N GLU A 11 27.66 -0.37 -26.00
CA GLU A 11 28.21 0.98 -26.13
C GLU A 11 27.29 1.89 -26.96
N GLY A 12 27.14 3.14 -26.50
CA GLY A 12 26.37 4.18 -27.18
C GLY A 12 24.88 3.87 -27.30
N VAL A 13 24.39 3.75 -28.54
CA VAL A 13 22.96 3.69 -28.86
C VAL A 13 22.25 2.48 -28.24
N GLU A 14 22.94 1.35 -28.08
CA GLU A 14 22.36 0.16 -27.43
C GLU A 14 22.04 0.44 -25.96
N ARG A 15 22.94 1.14 -25.27
CA ARG A 15 22.77 1.54 -23.87
C ARG A 15 21.62 2.54 -23.72
N ASP A 16 21.45 3.47 -24.65
CA ASP A 16 20.29 4.41 -24.65
C ASP A 16 18.95 3.64 -24.62
N PHE A 17 18.83 2.56 -25.41
CA PHE A 17 17.63 1.72 -25.43
C PHE A 17 17.43 0.94 -24.13
N LEU A 18 18.50 0.39 -23.56
CA LEU A 18 18.42 -0.34 -22.30
C LEU A 18 18.06 0.57 -21.13
N GLU A 19 18.66 1.77 -21.05
CA GLU A 19 18.32 2.77 -20.03
C GLU A 19 16.88 3.26 -20.19
N ALA A 20 16.44 3.51 -21.43
CA ALA A 20 15.04 3.84 -21.72
C ALA A 20 14.08 2.73 -21.28
N LEU A 21 14.43 1.47 -21.52
CA LEU A 21 13.64 0.33 -21.06
C LEU A 21 13.53 0.30 -19.53
N GLU A 22 14.63 0.50 -18.81
CA GLU A 22 14.60 0.55 -17.35
C GLU A 22 13.77 1.71 -16.81
N ARG A 23 13.82 2.91 -17.43
CA ARG A 23 12.94 4.03 -17.08
C ARG A 23 11.45 3.68 -17.26
N LEU A 24 11.12 2.98 -18.35
CA LEU A 24 9.75 2.55 -18.63
C LEU A 24 9.26 1.49 -17.65
N LYS A 25 10.11 0.52 -17.28
CA LYS A 25 9.81 -0.46 -16.21
C LYS A 25 9.56 0.23 -14.88
N ALA A 26 10.37 1.24 -14.54
CA ALA A 26 10.22 2.05 -13.34
C ALA A 26 9.03 3.04 -13.39
N LYS A 27 8.26 3.08 -14.50
CA LYS A 27 7.16 4.02 -14.74
C LYS A 27 7.57 5.49 -14.61
N ARG A 28 8.85 5.81 -14.89
CA ARG A 28 9.42 7.17 -14.87
C ARG A 28 9.96 7.56 -16.25
N PRO A 29 9.11 7.66 -17.28
CA PRO A 29 9.54 8.11 -18.60
C PRO A 29 9.91 9.59 -18.58
N THR A 30 10.92 9.94 -19.37
CA THR A 30 11.35 11.31 -19.63
C THR A 30 10.51 11.94 -20.74
N ASN A 31 9.99 11.15 -21.68
CA ASN A 31 9.14 11.68 -22.74
C ASN A 31 7.78 12.17 -22.18
N PRO A 32 7.34 13.41 -22.49
CA PRO A 32 6.13 13.99 -21.90
C PRO A 32 4.84 13.23 -22.26
N GLU A 33 4.75 12.64 -23.46
CA GLU A 33 3.59 11.82 -23.84
C GLU A 33 3.55 10.52 -23.04
N LEU A 34 4.69 9.86 -22.91
CA LEU A 34 4.80 8.61 -22.15
C LEU A 34 4.59 8.87 -20.65
N ALA A 35 5.02 10.03 -20.13
CA ALA A 35 4.74 10.46 -18.77
C ALA A 35 3.25 10.66 -18.51
N ARG A 36 2.50 11.20 -19.48
CA ARG A 36 1.03 11.28 -19.39
C ARG A 36 0.41 9.87 -19.35
N LEU A 37 0.86 8.96 -20.23
CA LEU A 37 0.36 7.58 -20.23
C LEU A 37 0.71 6.81 -18.94
N ALA A 38 1.88 7.06 -18.37
CA ALA A 38 2.29 6.49 -17.09
C ALA A 38 1.38 6.94 -15.95
N LYS A 39 1.06 8.25 -15.90
CA LYS A 39 0.12 8.83 -14.90
C LYS A 39 -1.29 8.24 -15.02
N LEU A 40 -1.73 7.96 -16.24
CA LEU A 40 -3.04 7.33 -16.51
C LEU A 40 -3.05 5.81 -16.31
N GLY A 41 -1.90 5.19 -16.00
CA GLY A 41 -1.79 3.73 -15.89
C GLY A 41 -1.93 2.98 -17.22
N ARG A 42 -1.80 3.68 -18.36
CA ARG A 42 -1.98 3.14 -19.72
C ARG A 42 -0.66 2.93 -20.47
N LEU A 43 0.47 3.14 -19.79
CA LEU A 43 1.79 2.95 -20.40
C LEU A 43 2.05 1.47 -20.66
N ARG A 44 2.21 1.10 -21.93
CA ARG A 44 2.62 -0.24 -22.36
C ARG A 44 4.05 -0.22 -22.87
N ILE A 45 4.83 -1.22 -22.48
CA ILE A 45 6.19 -1.39 -23.00
C ILE A 45 6.08 -2.04 -24.38
N THR A 46 6.55 -1.34 -25.41
CA THR A 46 6.62 -1.80 -26.80
C THR A 46 7.91 -1.30 -27.44
N ILE A 47 8.32 -1.89 -28.57
CA ILE A 47 9.49 -1.42 -29.34
C ILE A 47 9.37 0.07 -29.69
N SER A 48 8.17 0.52 -30.06
CA SER A 48 7.92 1.92 -30.44
C SER A 48 8.02 2.88 -29.25
N THR A 49 7.53 2.50 -28.07
CA THR A 49 7.58 3.34 -26.87
C THR A 49 9.00 3.42 -26.32
N VAL A 50 9.76 2.33 -26.35
CA VAL A 50 11.18 2.32 -25.96
C VAL A 50 12.00 3.19 -26.91
N ALA A 51 11.78 3.09 -28.22
CA ALA A 51 12.49 3.94 -29.18
C ALA A 51 12.17 5.43 -29.02
N ARG A 52 10.90 5.76 -28.73
CA ARG A 52 10.45 7.13 -28.46
C ARG A 52 11.05 7.68 -27.16
N GLU A 53 11.16 6.86 -26.12
CA GLU A 53 11.79 7.22 -24.85
C GLU A 53 13.30 7.41 -24.97
N ALA A 54 13.97 6.62 -25.81
CA ALA A 54 15.39 6.76 -26.11
C ALA A 54 15.70 7.91 -27.07
N GLY A 55 14.70 8.51 -27.72
CA GLY A 55 14.90 9.53 -28.75
C GLY A 55 15.59 8.99 -30.01
N ARG A 56 15.42 7.70 -30.31
CA ARG A 56 16.09 7.01 -31.43
C ARG A 56 15.09 6.44 -32.42
N SER A 57 15.58 6.13 -33.63
CA SER A 57 14.74 5.48 -34.64
C SER A 57 14.33 4.07 -34.20
N ARG A 58 13.04 3.78 -34.29
CA ARG A 58 12.47 2.44 -34.05
C ARG A 58 13.04 1.36 -34.98
N THR A 59 13.53 1.74 -36.16
CA THR A 59 14.08 0.78 -37.13
C THR A 59 15.32 0.05 -36.60
N LEU A 60 16.04 0.66 -35.66
CA LEU A 60 17.26 0.09 -35.07
C LEU A 60 17.02 -1.16 -34.21
N ILE A 61 15.79 -1.34 -33.71
CA ILE A 61 15.35 -2.48 -32.90
C ILE A 61 14.03 -3.09 -33.41
N GLY A 62 13.58 -2.68 -34.60
CA GLY A 62 12.21 -2.90 -35.08
C GLY A 62 11.97 -4.24 -35.76
N HIS A 63 13.00 -4.85 -36.35
CA HIS A 63 12.87 -6.05 -37.18
C HIS A 63 13.76 -7.19 -36.67
N ASP A 64 13.51 -8.41 -37.14
CA ASP A 64 14.41 -9.53 -36.90
C ASP A 64 15.75 -9.30 -37.63
N GLY A 65 16.86 -9.59 -36.95
CA GLY A 65 18.21 -9.23 -37.45
C GLY A 65 18.53 -7.73 -37.38
N CYS A 66 17.89 -6.97 -36.48
CA CYS A 66 18.19 -5.56 -36.26
C CYS A 66 19.63 -5.31 -35.80
N ARG A 67 20.10 -4.07 -35.97
CA ARG A 67 21.46 -3.63 -35.60
C ARG A 67 21.80 -3.87 -34.13
N TYR A 68 20.81 -3.82 -33.24
CA TYR A 68 20.97 -4.06 -31.80
C TYR A 68 20.08 -5.21 -31.31
N PRO A 69 20.46 -6.48 -31.58
CA PRO A 69 19.62 -7.64 -31.30
C PRO A 69 19.43 -7.88 -29.80
N ARG A 70 20.40 -7.52 -28.97
CA ARG A 70 20.33 -7.63 -27.49
C ARG A 70 19.30 -6.67 -26.88
N ALA A 71 19.33 -5.40 -27.27
CA ALA A 71 18.32 -4.43 -26.86
C ALA A 71 16.92 -4.88 -27.29
N ARG A 72 16.77 -5.41 -28.52
CA ARG A 72 15.50 -5.98 -28.97
C ARG A 72 15.05 -7.15 -28.09
N ALA A 73 15.93 -8.10 -27.80
CA ALA A 73 15.61 -9.25 -26.94
C ALA A 73 15.16 -8.81 -25.55
N ALA A 74 15.84 -7.82 -24.95
CA ALA A 74 15.46 -7.25 -23.67
C ALA A 74 14.09 -6.56 -23.69
N VAL A 75 13.80 -5.81 -24.76
CA VAL A 75 12.49 -5.17 -24.94
C VAL A 75 11.40 -6.22 -25.12
N VAL A 76 11.60 -7.21 -25.99
CA VAL A 76 10.62 -8.29 -26.23
C VAL A 76 10.35 -9.09 -24.96
N ALA A 77 11.36 -9.37 -24.14
CA ALA A 77 11.19 -10.05 -22.86
C ALA A 77 10.39 -9.21 -21.84
N ALA A 78 10.47 -7.88 -21.93
CA ALA A 78 9.74 -6.96 -21.06
C ALA A 78 8.35 -6.57 -21.60
N MET A 79 8.02 -6.95 -22.84
CA MET A 79 6.69 -6.74 -23.39
C MET A 79 5.73 -7.69 -22.67
N GLU A 80 4.68 -7.14 -22.07
CA GLU A 80 3.57 -7.96 -21.58
C GLU A 80 3.04 -8.79 -22.77
N PRO A 81 2.84 -10.11 -22.58
CA PRO A 81 2.21 -10.91 -23.62
C PRO A 81 0.87 -10.26 -23.92
N VAL A 82 0.71 -9.81 -25.16
CA VAL A 82 -0.59 -9.36 -25.64
C VAL A 82 -1.44 -10.63 -25.71
N VAL A 83 -2.09 -10.97 -24.59
CA VAL A 83 -3.20 -11.92 -24.62
C VAL A 83 -4.34 -11.16 -25.25
N GLU A 84 -4.27 -10.98 -26.57
CA GLU A 84 -5.46 -10.60 -27.31
C GLU A 84 -6.48 -11.70 -27.04
N PRO A 85 -7.66 -11.37 -26.49
CA PRO A 85 -8.72 -12.34 -26.41
C PRO A 85 -8.98 -12.79 -27.84
N ARG A 86 -8.88 -14.10 -28.10
CA ARG A 86 -9.00 -14.67 -29.45
C ARG A 86 -10.32 -14.28 -30.11
N THR A 87 -11.31 -13.93 -29.29
CA THR A 87 -12.62 -13.38 -29.69
C THR A 87 -13.09 -12.32 -28.68
N THR A 88 -13.97 -11.41 -29.12
CA THR A 88 -14.63 -10.42 -28.24
C THR A 88 -15.51 -11.09 -27.17
N GLU A 89 -15.98 -12.31 -27.43
CA GLU A 89 -16.76 -13.12 -26.49
C GLU A 89 -15.93 -13.58 -25.30
N ASP A 90 -14.70 -14.03 -25.53
CA ASP A 90 -13.76 -14.42 -24.45
C ASP A 90 -13.46 -13.23 -23.52
N ALA A 91 -13.37 -12.02 -24.08
CA ALA A 91 -13.15 -10.80 -23.31
C ALA A 91 -14.36 -10.48 -22.42
N LEU A 92 -15.58 -10.60 -22.97
CA LEU A 92 -16.82 -10.39 -22.23
C LEU A 92 -17.01 -11.41 -21.11
N LEU A 93 -16.66 -12.67 -21.36
CA LEU A 93 -16.76 -13.74 -20.36
C LEU A 93 -15.81 -13.48 -19.18
N ARG A 94 -14.53 -13.20 -19.46
CA ARG A 94 -13.54 -12.84 -18.42
C ARG A 94 -13.97 -11.62 -17.62
N LEU A 95 -14.45 -10.58 -18.29
CA LEU A 95 -14.89 -9.36 -17.61
C LEU A 95 -16.10 -9.63 -16.68
N ARG A 96 -17.04 -10.48 -17.11
CA ARG A 96 -18.18 -10.90 -16.25
C ARG A 96 -17.71 -11.70 -15.05
N GLU A 97 -16.76 -12.61 -15.22
CA GLU A 97 -16.16 -13.36 -14.12
C GLU A 97 -15.47 -12.44 -13.11
N GLU A 98 -14.69 -11.47 -13.59
CA GLU A 98 -14.03 -10.47 -12.75
C GLU A 98 -15.04 -9.62 -11.96
N VAL A 99 -16.10 -9.13 -12.61
CA VAL A 99 -17.18 -8.39 -11.94
C VAL A 99 -17.83 -9.24 -10.85
N ALA A 100 -18.13 -10.50 -11.14
CA ALA A 100 -18.71 -11.42 -10.16
C ALA A 100 -17.76 -11.68 -8.98
N ASN A 101 -16.47 -11.81 -9.23
CA ASN A 101 -15.45 -11.98 -8.19
C ASN A 101 -15.33 -10.75 -7.30
N LEU A 102 -15.26 -9.56 -7.89
CA LEU A 102 -15.17 -8.29 -7.18
C LEU A 102 -16.41 -8.03 -6.32
N GLN A 103 -17.61 -8.30 -6.86
CA GLN A 103 -18.86 -8.19 -6.10
C GLN A 103 -18.90 -9.15 -4.90
N ARG A 104 -18.41 -10.38 -5.05
CA ARG A 104 -18.30 -11.33 -3.93
C ARG A 104 -17.34 -10.82 -2.85
N ALA A 105 -16.19 -10.29 -3.26
CA ALA A 105 -15.20 -9.73 -2.33
C ALA A 105 -15.75 -8.51 -1.56
N LEU A 106 -16.50 -7.64 -2.25
CA LEU A 106 -17.16 -6.50 -1.61
C LEU A 106 -18.20 -6.95 -0.58
N LYS A 107 -19.09 -7.86 -0.94
CA LYS A 107 -20.10 -8.40 0.00
C LYS A 107 -19.46 -9.00 1.26
N LEU A 108 -18.35 -9.72 1.09
CA LEU A 108 -17.60 -10.27 2.22
C LEU A 108 -17.06 -9.14 3.12
N ARG A 109 -16.40 -8.13 2.52
CA ARG A 109 -15.88 -6.98 3.27
C ARG A 109 -16.99 -6.21 4.00
N ASP A 110 -18.13 -5.98 3.35
CA ASP A 110 -19.26 -5.29 3.95
C ASP A 110 -19.82 -6.06 5.14
N SER A 111 -19.91 -7.39 5.04
CA SER A 111 -20.36 -8.24 6.16
C SER A 111 -19.41 -8.17 7.37
N VAL A 112 -18.09 -8.18 7.11
CA VAL A 112 -17.07 -8.05 8.15
C VAL A 112 -17.11 -6.66 8.78
N ASN A 113 -17.22 -5.61 7.96
CA ASN A 113 -17.32 -4.23 8.43
C ASN A 113 -18.58 -4.03 9.28
N ALA A 114 -19.73 -4.56 8.86
CA ALA A 114 -20.97 -4.49 9.63
C ALA A 114 -20.82 -5.18 11.00
N ALA A 115 -20.22 -6.37 11.05
CA ALA A 115 -19.94 -7.06 12.29
C ALA A 115 -19.00 -6.26 13.23
N LEU A 116 -17.97 -5.63 12.66
CA LEU A 116 -17.05 -4.78 13.40
C LEU A 116 -17.75 -3.54 13.97
N VAL A 117 -18.56 -2.84 13.18
CA VAL A 117 -19.34 -1.67 13.63
C VAL A 117 -20.26 -2.04 14.78
N LEU A 118 -20.98 -3.15 14.68
CA LEU A 118 -21.85 -3.63 15.77
C LEU A 118 -21.06 -3.97 17.03
N ARG A 119 -19.87 -4.57 16.88
CA ARG A 119 -18.99 -4.86 18.01
C ARG A 119 -18.47 -3.59 18.66
N MET A 120 -18.05 -2.61 17.87
CA MET A 120 -17.58 -1.31 18.37
C MET A 120 -18.68 -0.59 19.13
N ALA A 121 -19.90 -0.52 18.59
CA ALA A 121 -21.05 0.09 19.28
C ALA A 121 -21.31 -0.56 20.65
N ARG A 122 -21.25 -1.90 20.75
CA ARG A 122 -21.40 -2.61 22.04
C ARG A 122 -20.29 -2.26 23.03
N VAL A 123 -19.06 -2.16 22.56
CA VAL A 123 -17.91 -1.79 23.41
C VAL A 123 -18.03 -0.35 23.89
N GLU A 124 -18.45 0.56 23.01
CA GLU A 124 -18.71 1.96 23.34
C GLU A 124 -19.79 2.10 24.41
N GLU A 125 -20.92 1.40 24.30
CA GLU A 125 -21.97 1.52 25.31
C GLU A 125 -21.57 0.91 26.64
N ALA A 126 -20.89 -0.23 26.63
CA ALA A 126 -20.32 -0.80 27.85
C ALA A 126 -19.30 0.14 28.50
N ALA A 127 -18.49 0.85 27.71
CA ALA A 127 -17.54 1.84 28.21
C ALA A 127 -18.27 3.05 28.82
N LYS A 128 -19.27 3.61 28.13
CA LYS A 128 -20.10 4.71 28.65
C LYS A 128 -20.78 4.35 29.96
N GLU A 129 -21.35 3.15 30.06
CA GLU A 129 -21.96 2.69 31.30
C GLU A 129 -20.95 2.55 32.44
N ARG A 130 -19.74 2.04 32.15
CA ARG A 130 -18.67 1.92 33.15
C ARG A 130 -18.21 3.29 33.64
N VAL A 131 -18.04 4.24 32.73
CA VAL A 131 -17.70 5.64 33.06
C VAL A 131 -18.82 6.26 33.89
N GLY A 132 -20.07 6.20 33.45
CA GLY A 132 -21.19 6.75 34.22
C GLY A 132 -21.45 6.05 35.55
N ARG A 133 -21.06 4.77 35.72
CA ARG A 133 -21.05 4.11 37.05
C ARG A 133 -19.92 4.66 37.93
N ALA A 134 -18.72 4.81 37.38
CA ALA A 134 -17.57 5.37 38.09
C ALA A 134 -17.80 6.83 38.52
N GLU A 135 -18.41 7.65 37.66
CA GLU A 135 -18.81 9.03 37.96
C GLU A 135 -19.84 9.06 39.09
N ARG A 136 -20.89 8.24 39.03
CA ARG A 136 -21.89 8.14 40.10
C ARG A 136 -21.33 7.65 41.43
N SER A 137 -20.35 6.73 41.43
CA SER A 137 -19.66 6.34 42.66
C SER A 137 -18.79 7.45 43.21
N ALA A 138 -18.06 8.17 42.35
CA ALA A 138 -17.26 9.32 42.77
C ALA A 138 -18.14 10.46 43.32
N GLU A 139 -19.30 10.70 42.72
CA GLU A 139 -20.28 11.68 43.18
C GLU A 139 -20.98 11.26 44.49
N ARG A 140 -21.14 9.96 44.74
CA ARG A 140 -21.66 9.43 46.01
C ARG A 140 -20.63 9.37 47.12
N GLU A 141 -19.35 9.27 46.79
CA GLU A 141 -18.24 9.30 47.75
C GLU A 141 -18.07 10.67 48.42
N ASP A 142 -18.69 11.73 47.86
CA ASP A 142 -18.87 13.03 48.53
C ASP A 142 -20.37 13.39 48.59
N PRO A 143 -21.12 12.89 49.60
CA PRO A 143 -21.50 13.80 50.68
C PRO A 143 -21.75 13.09 52.03
N ASN A 144 -20.79 13.25 52.94
CA ASN A 144 -20.96 13.43 54.39
C ASN A 144 -21.49 12.26 55.26
N VAL A 145 -20.92 12.17 56.47
CA VAL A 145 -21.70 11.94 57.69
C VAL A 145 -22.57 10.67 57.65
N VAL A 146 -21.97 9.53 58.02
CA VAL A 146 -22.79 8.45 58.57
C VAL A 146 -23.23 8.87 59.97
N ALA A 147 -24.53 9.03 60.10
CA ALA A 147 -25.30 9.33 61.29
C ALA A 147 -24.65 8.87 62.63
N GLY A 148 -24.29 9.84 63.47
CA GLY A 148 -24.39 9.70 64.92
C GLY A 148 -23.22 9.05 65.65
N ARG A 149 -22.00 9.61 65.58
CA ARG A 149 -21.07 9.56 66.73
C ARG A 149 -20.03 10.68 66.67
N THR A 150 -20.33 11.78 67.34
CA THR A 150 -19.29 12.66 67.88
C THR A 150 -18.53 11.89 68.96
N LEU A 151 -17.27 11.54 68.71
CA LEU A 151 -16.32 11.15 69.75
C LEU A 151 -15.02 11.92 69.54
N LEU A 152 -15.00 13.15 70.05
CA LEU A 152 -13.82 13.66 70.77
C LEU A 152 -14.17 13.54 72.25
N PRO A 153 -13.25 13.11 73.15
CA PRO A 153 -12.23 14.07 73.56
C PRO A 153 -10.85 13.51 73.97
N ARG A 154 -9.85 14.37 73.75
CA ARG A 154 -8.69 14.73 74.60
C ARG A 154 -7.89 13.63 75.33
N GLY A 155 -6.65 13.46 74.90
CA GLY A 155 -5.55 12.83 75.67
C GLY A 155 -4.21 13.46 75.30
N ARG A 156 -3.31 13.63 76.28
CA ARG A 156 -2.21 14.61 76.30
C ARG A 156 -0.97 14.25 75.48
N VAL A 157 -0.27 15.33 75.13
CA VAL A 157 1.13 15.49 74.69
C VAL A 157 2.11 14.44 75.26
N ALA A 158 2.94 13.87 74.38
CA ALA A 158 4.34 13.56 74.70
C ALA A 158 5.21 13.61 73.43
N THR A 159 6.15 14.54 73.44
CA THR A 159 7.23 14.72 72.46
C THR A 159 8.24 13.58 72.57
N LYS A 160 8.84 13.16 71.45
CA LYS A 160 10.31 13.01 71.32
C LYS A 160 10.76 12.78 69.87
N ARG A 161 11.89 13.43 69.60
CA ARG A 161 12.68 13.53 68.36
C ARG A 161 13.32 12.19 68.00
N GLY A 162 13.68 11.97 66.74
CA GLY A 162 14.70 10.96 66.39
C GLY A 162 14.79 10.57 64.92
N VAL A 163 15.79 11.15 64.25
CA VAL A 163 16.33 10.89 62.90
C VAL A 163 16.79 9.44 62.67
N ALA A 164 16.65 8.91 61.43
CA ALA A 164 17.66 8.13 60.64
C ALA A 164 17.00 7.46 59.41
N ARG A 165 17.22 7.93 58.16
CA ARG A 165 18.18 7.41 57.13
C ARG A 165 18.26 5.88 56.97
N GLY A 166 18.06 5.38 55.74
CA GLY A 166 18.72 4.15 55.30
C GLY A 166 18.13 3.41 54.10
N ARG A 167 18.69 3.70 52.91
CA ARG A 167 18.83 2.90 51.66
C ARG A 167 17.60 2.37 50.92
#